data_AF-A0A6I1MJK8-F1
#
_entry.id   AF-A0A6I1MJK8-F1
#
_cell.length_a   1.000
_cell.length_b   1.000
_cell.length_c   1.000
_cell.angle_alpha   90.00
_cell.angle_beta   90.00
_cell.angle_gamma   90.00
#
_symmetry.space_group_name_H-M   'P 1'
#
loop_
_entity.id
_entity.type
_entity.pdbx_description
1 polymer ?
#
loop_
_entity_poly.entity_id
_entity_poly.type
_entity_poly.pdbx_seq_one_letter_code
_entity_poly.pdbx_strand_id
1 'polypeptide(L)'
;MKLIIAIIQDDDSLELLNSLTEEGYSVTKLATTGGFLKAGNTTLLIGIEKAKVESVIDIIRSVCETRKGIITTPTPIAEQGGIYMPYPIEVQVGGATIFVLDVDKFIKI
;
A
#
# COMPACT_ATOMS: atom_id res chain seq x y z
N MET A 1 23.19 -4.97 -0.85
CA MET A 1 21.89 -4.65 -1.47
C MET A 1 20.82 -4.68 -0.39
N LYS A 2 19.65 -4.09 -0.64
CA LYS A 2 18.46 -4.18 0.21
C LYS A 2 17.26 -4.51 -0.68
N LEU A 3 16.27 -5.18 -0.09
CA LEU A 3 14.97 -5.39 -0.72
C LEU A 3 13.92 -4.63 0.08
N ILE A 4 13.25 -3.69 -0.56
CA ILE A 4 12.11 -2.98 0.02
C ILE A 4 10.83 -3.71 -0.41
N ILE A 5 9.98 -4.01 0.56
CA ILE A 5 8.62 -4.50 0.36
C ILE A 5 7.68 -3.38 0.83
N ALA A 6 7.00 -2.72 -0.09
CA ALA A 6 6.08 -1.63 0.23
C ALA A 6 4.64 -2.06 -0.08
N ILE A 7 3.78 -2.08 0.95
CA ILE A 7 2.36 -2.34 0.84
C ILE A 7 1.64 -0.99 0.87
N ILE A 8 0.96 -0.66 -0.22
CA ILE A 8 0.34 0.65 -0.47
C ILE A 8 -1.11 0.48 -0.96
N GLN A 9 -1.88 1.57 -0.96
CA GLN A 9 -3.21 1.56 -1.57
C GLN A 9 -3.14 1.48 -3.09
N ASP A 10 -4.17 0.89 -3.70
CA ASP A 10 -4.26 0.79 -5.16
C ASP A 10 -4.34 2.17 -5.83
N ASP A 11 -5.01 3.13 -5.20
CA ASP A 11 -5.16 4.51 -5.67
C ASP A 11 -3.82 5.22 -5.85
N ASP A 12 -2.86 4.97 -4.96
CA ASP A 12 -1.52 5.57 -5.00
C ASP A 12 -0.54 4.77 -5.89
N SER A 13 -0.94 3.58 -6.34
CA SER A 13 -0.01 2.62 -6.95
C SER A 13 0.55 3.06 -8.30
N LEU A 14 -0.24 3.76 -9.11
CA LEU A 14 0.19 4.22 -10.42
C LEU A 14 1.15 5.41 -10.30
N GLU A 15 0.82 6.37 -9.44
CA GLU A 15 1.66 7.54 -9.18
C GLU A 15 3.02 7.11 -8.60
N LEU A 16 3.01 6.25 -7.58
CA LEU A 16 4.25 5.79 -6.96
C LEU A 16 5.13 5.00 -7.94
N LEU A 17 4.53 4.14 -8.77
CA LEU A 17 5.26 3.39 -9.78
C LEU A 17 5.96 4.34 -10.76
N ASN A 18 5.25 5.35 -11.26
CA ASN A 18 5.81 6.34 -12.18
C ASN A 18 6.97 7.10 -11.52
N SER A 19 6.77 7.67 -10.33
CA SER A 19 7.82 8.43 -9.61
C SER A 19 9.08 7.59 -9.36
N LEU A 20 8.93 6.32 -8.99
CA LEU A 20 10.06 5.43 -8.78
C LEU A 20 10.79 5.09 -10.09
N THR A 21 10.05 4.86 -11.18
CA THR A 21 10.65 4.55 -12.49
C THR A 21 11.33 5.75 -13.14
N GLU A 22 10.80 6.96 -12.96
CA GLU A 22 11.40 8.22 -13.43
C GLU A 22 12.76 8.48 -12.76
N GLU A 23 12.88 8.15 -11.48
CA GLU A 23 14.13 8.18 -10.72
C GLU A 23 15.06 6.98 -11.01
N GLY A 24 14.69 6.11 -11.95
CA GLY A 24 15.49 4.98 -12.42
C GLY A 24 15.48 3.76 -11.51
N TYR A 25 14.54 3.67 -10.56
CA TYR A 25 14.40 2.49 -9.71
C TYR A 25 13.63 1.37 -10.42
N SER A 26 14.16 0.14 -10.30
CA SER A 26 13.47 -1.06 -10.79
C SER A 26 12.46 -1.55 -9.77
N VAL A 27 11.19 -1.64 -10.17
CA VAL A 27 10.07 -2.00 -9.30
C VAL A 27 9.32 -3.20 -9.89
N THR A 28 8.93 -4.15 -9.06
CA THR A 28 7.99 -5.22 -9.41
C THR A 28 6.69 -5.02 -8.63
N LYS A 29 5.55 -4.98 -9.34
CA LYS A 29 4.22 -4.79 -8.75
C LYS A 29 3.49 -6.13 -8.61
N LEU A 30 2.86 -6.35 -7.45
CA LEU A 30 1.98 -7.47 -7.17
C LEU A 30 0.61 -6.95 -6.73
N ALA A 31 -0.46 -7.52 -7.28
CA ALA A 31 -1.80 -7.34 -6.73
C ALA A 31 -1.96 -8.22 -5.49
N THR A 32 -2.27 -7.61 -4.35
CA THR A 32 -2.43 -8.27 -3.06
C THR A 32 -3.78 -7.94 -2.44
N THR A 33 -4.10 -8.58 -1.32
CA THR A 33 -5.36 -8.32 -0.60
C THR A 33 -5.06 -8.19 0.89
N GLY A 34 -5.54 -7.11 1.50
CA GLY A 34 -5.34 -6.87 2.93
C GLY A 34 -6.17 -7.82 3.79
N GLY A 35 -5.56 -8.43 4.81
CA GLY A 35 -6.24 -9.41 5.67
C GLY A 35 -7.37 -8.83 6.53
N PHE A 36 -7.25 -7.55 6.95
CA PHE A 36 -8.24 -6.90 7.82
C PHE A 36 -9.47 -6.42 7.04
N LEU A 37 -9.25 -5.60 6.01
CA LEU A 37 -10.33 -5.01 5.21
C LEU A 37 -10.85 -5.93 4.11
N LYS A 38 -10.16 -7.05 3.83
CA LYS A 38 -10.41 -7.94 2.69
C LYS A 38 -10.52 -7.19 1.35
N ALA A 39 -9.87 -6.03 1.27
CA ALA A 39 -9.85 -5.15 0.12
C ALA A 39 -8.53 -5.31 -0.65
N GLY A 40 -8.59 -5.08 -1.96
CA GLY A 40 -7.41 -5.04 -2.83
C GLY A 40 -6.42 -3.97 -2.40
N ASN A 41 -5.14 -4.30 -2.51
CA ASN A 41 -4.04 -3.36 -2.33
C ASN A 41 -2.87 -3.77 -3.23
N THR A 42 -1.85 -2.92 -3.28
CA THR A 42 -0.68 -3.15 -4.12
C THR A 42 0.55 -3.38 -3.24
N THR A 43 1.32 -4.42 -3.57
CA THR A 43 2.64 -4.64 -2.99
C THR A 43 3.72 -4.39 -4.03
N LEU A 44 4.69 -3.53 -3.72
CA LEU A 44 5.86 -3.25 -4.56
C LEU A 44 7.11 -3.91 -3.97
N LEU A 45 7.87 -4.59 -4.82
CA LEU A 45 9.19 -5.12 -4.52
C LEU A 45 10.26 -4.27 -5.21
N ILE A 46 11.19 -3.71 -4.45
CA ILE A 46 12.21 -2.78 -4.95
C ILE A 46 13.58 -3.25 -4.47
N GLY A 47 14.37 -3.79 -5.40
CA GLY A 47 15.77 -4.17 -5.15
C GLY A 47 16.68 -2.96 -5.32
N ILE A 48 17.36 -2.55 -4.25
CA ILE A 48 18.08 -1.26 -4.21
C ILE A 48 19.45 -1.38 -3.54
N GLU A 49 20.37 -0.48 -3.90
CA GLU A 49 21.60 -0.29 -3.15
C GLU A 49 21.32 0.28 -1.76
N LYS A 50 22.11 -0.13 -0.76
CA LYS A 50 21.91 0.28 0.64
C LYS A 50 21.92 1.81 0.82
N ALA A 51 22.72 2.52 0.03
CA ALA A 51 22.84 3.98 0.11
C ALA A 51 21.60 4.73 -0.42
N LYS A 52 20.75 4.08 -1.23
CA LYS A 52 19.57 4.68 -1.87
C LYS A 52 18.25 4.24 -1.22
N VAL A 53 18.32 3.59 -0.05
CA VAL A 53 17.11 3.14 0.65
C VAL A 53 16.27 4.33 1.09
N GLU A 54 16.90 5.34 1.69
CA GLU A 54 16.17 6.50 2.23
C GLU A 54 15.50 7.31 1.12
N SER A 55 16.16 7.49 -0.03
CA SER A 55 15.57 8.19 -1.17
C SER A 55 14.31 7.50 -1.70
N VAL A 56 14.28 6.16 -1.73
CA VAL A 56 13.07 5.42 -2.09
C VAL A 56 11.98 5.58 -1.04
N ILE A 57 12.33 5.54 0.25
CA ILE A 57 11.38 5.75 1.34
C ILE A 57 10.75 7.15 1.28
N ASP A 58 11.55 8.17 0.96
CA ASP A 58 11.07 9.55 0.84
C ASP A 58 10.07 9.72 -0.32
N ILE A 59 10.33 9.08 -1.48
CA ILE A 59 9.39 9.06 -2.61
C ILE A 59 8.09 8.34 -2.22
N ILE A 60 8.19 7.20 -1.52
CA ILE A 60 7.00 6.48 -1.04
C ILE A 60 6.21 7.38 -0.08
N ARG A 61 6.88 8.10 0.82
CA ARG A 61 6.25 9.00 1.79
C ARG A 61 5.57 10.20 1.13
N SER A 62 6.15 10.76 0.07
CA SER A 62 5.57 11.91 -0.63
C SER A 62 4.31 11.56 -1.43
N VAL A 63 4.19 10.32 -1.89
CA VAL A 63 3.03 9.87 -2.69
C VAL A 63 1.96 9.23 -1.79
N CYS A 64 2.34 8.34 -0.88
CA CYS A 64 1.40 7.58 -0.06
C CYS A 64 1.07 8.34 1.22
N GLU A 65 0.11 9.28 1.14
CA GLU A 65 -0.42 9.98 2.30
C GLU A 65 -1.49 9.17 3.04
N THR A 66 -1.59 9.35 4.36
CA THR A 66 -2.65 8.70 5.15
C THR A 66 -3.96 9.45 4.97
N ARG A 67 -5.03 8.77 4.51
CA ARG A 67 -6.37 9.36 4.36
C ARG A 67 -7.32 8.78 5.40
N LYS A 68 -8.37 9.55 5.75
CA LYS A 68 -9.49 9.03 6.54
C LYS A 68 -10.45 8.32 5.59
N GLY A 69 -10.63 7.02 5.75
CA GLY A 69 -11.62 6.25 5.01
C GLY A 69 -12.85 5.99 5.88
N ILE A 70 -14.04 6.09 5.29
CA ILE A 70 -15.29 5.70 5.94
C ILE A 70 -15.70 4.36 5.34
N ILE A 71 -15.81 3.32 6.17
CA ILE A 71 -16.41 2.06 5.73
C ILE A 71 -17.87 2.05 6.20
N THR A 72 -18.79 1.99 5.23
CA THR A 72 -20.20 1.67 5.47
C THR A 72 -20.38 0.16 5.39
N THR A 73 -20.73 -0.49 6.50
CA THR A 73 -21.11 -1.91 6.49
C THR A 73 -22.42 -2.11 5.72
N PRO A 74 -22.62 -3.25 5.04
CA PRO A 74 -23.71 -3.43 4.10
C PRO A 74 -25.12 -3.37 4.73
N THR A 75 -26.00 -2.80 3.92
CA THR A 75 -27.47 -2.69 3.84
C THR A 75 -28.35 -3.10 5.04
N PRO A 76 -29.41 -2.32 5.37
CA PRO A 76 -30.34 -2.66 6.44
C PRO A 76 -31.01 -4.01 6.15
N ILE A 77 -30.97 -4.92 7.13
CA ILE A 77 -31.83 -6.09 7.13
C ILE A 77 -33.23 -5.55 7.46
N ALA A 78 -34.16 -5.62 6.51
CA ALA A 78 -35.57 -5.36 6.79
C ALA A 78 -36.14 -6.55 7.58
N GLU A 79 -35.80 -6.65 8.87
CA GLU A 79 -36.57 -7.46 9.80
C GLU A 79 -37.75 -6.63 10.31
N GLN A 80 -38.88 -7.31 10.48
CA GLN A 80 -40.17 -6.74 10.86
C GLN A 80 -40.08 -6.00 12.20
N GLY A 81 -39.74 -4.71 12.20
CA GLY A 81 -39.82 -3.88 13.41
C GLY A 81 -38.90 -2.66 13.52
N GLY A 82 -37.88 -2.49 12.68
CA GLY A 82 -37.04 -1.28 12.75
C GLY A 82 -35.93 -1.21 11.71
N ILE A 83 -35.60 0.01 11.26
CA ILE A 83 -34.47 0.26 10.36
C ILE A 83 -33.19 0.31 11.21
N TYR A 84 -32.33 -0.71 11.11
CA TYR A 84 -30.99 -0.64 11.67
C TYR A 84 -30.09 0.14 10.69
N MET A 85 -29.76 1.40 11.02
CA MET A 85 -28.73 2.15 10.29
C MET A 85 -27.35 1.77 10.84
N PRO A 86 -26.45 1.17 10.05
CA PRO A 86 -25.10 0.95 10.51
C PRO A 86 -24.39 2.28 10.75
N TYR A 87 -23.75 2.43 11.91
CA TYR A 87 -22.86 3.56 12.15
C TYR A 87 -21.60 3.42 11.29
N PRO A 88 -21.20 4.47 10.55
CA PRO A 88 -19.94 4.45 9.82
C PRO A 88 -18.78 4.30 10.81
N ILE A 89 -17.91 3.33 10.56
CA ILE A 89 -16.66 3.20 11.31
C ILE A 89 -15.60 3.96 10.53
N GLU A 90 -15.05 5.02 11.13
CA GLU A 90 -13.87 5.69 10.61
C GLU A 90 -12.66 4.78 10.79
N VAL A 91 -12.01 4.44 9.68
CA VAL A 91 -10.71 3.76 9.69
C VAL A 91 -9.69 4.66 9.01
N GLN A 92 -8.48 4.73 9.56
CA GLN A 92 -7.37 5.31 8.81
C GLN A 92 -7.01 4.33 7.68
N VAL A 93 -7.18 4.77 6.43
CA VAL A 93 -6.84 3.98 5.24
C VAL A 93 -5.97 4.84 4.36
N GLY A 94 -4.72 4.43 4.18
CA GLY A 94 -3.71 5.19 3.46
C GLY A 94 -2.33 4.97 4.04
N GLY A 95 -1.35 5.65 3.45
CA GLY A 95 0.05 5.44 3.80
C GLY A 95 0.65 4.17 3.20
N ALA A 96 1.91 3.94 3.54
CA ALA A 96 2.68 2.79 3.09
C ALA A 96 3.19 2.00 4.30
N THR A 97 3.03 0.68 4.27
CA THR A 97 3.75 -0.22 5.18
C THR A 97 5.00 -0.71 4.47
N ILE A 98 6.17 -0.41 5.03
CA ILE A 98 7.47 -0.66 4.38
C ILE A 98 8.31 -1.62 5.21
N PHE A 99 8.77 -2.72 4.61
CA PHE A 99 9.78 -3.60 5.17
C PHE A 99 11.09 -3.45 4.38
N VAL A 100 12.21 -3.32 5.08
CA VAL A 100 13.54 -3.26 4.45
C VAL A 100 14.34 -4.48 4.89
N LEU A 101 14.61 -5.36 3.94
CA LEU A 101 15.31 -6.63 4.17
C LEU A 101 16.76 -6.54 3.68
N ASP A 102 17.66 -7.20 4.41
CA ASP A 102 19.02 -7.46 3.94
C ASP A 102 19.01 -8.50 2.82
N VAL A 103 19.84 -8.27 1.81
CA VAL A 103 20.00 -9.17 0.67
C VAL A 103 21.43 -9.69 0.67
N ASP A 104 21.58 -10.97 1.02
CA ASP A 104 22.88 -11.65 1.07
C ASP A 104 23.51 -11.81 -0.33
N LYS A 105 22.68 -12.08 -1.35
CA LYS A 105 23.12 -12.25 -2.73
C LYS A 105 22.11 -11.67 -3.71
N PHE A 106 22.59 -10.85 -4.65
CA PHE A 106 21.81 -10.33 -5.76
C PHE A 106 22.47 -10.77 -7.08
N ILE A 107 21.67 -11.28 -8.01
CA ILE A 107 22.12 -11.72 -9.34
C ILE A 107 21.11 -11.19 -10.35
N LYS A 108 21.61 -10.53 -11.41
CA LYS A 108 20.83 -10.14 -12.59
C LYS A 108 21.42 -10.87 -13.79
N ILE A 109 20.59 -11.61 -14.53
CA ILE A 109 20.95 -12.39 -15.71
C ILE A 109 20.30 -11.74 -16.92
#